data_AF-A0A8T6ZFI8-F1
#
_entry.id   AF-A0A8T6ZFI8-F1
#
_cell.length_a   1.000
_cell.length_b   1.000
_cell.length_c   1.000
_cell.angle_alpha   90.00
_cell.angle_beta   90.00
_cell.angle_gamma   90.00
#
_symmetry.space_group_name_H-M   'P 1'
#
loop_
_entity.id
_entity.type
_entity.pdbx_description
1 polymer ?
#
loop_
_entity_poly.entity_id
_entity_poly.type
_entity_poly.pdbx_seq_one_letter_code
_entity_poly.pdbx_strand_id
1 'polypeptide(L)'
;MATYITDRAGLEYYAAHAPPVTVDRPRIEYANWLRREEFPQMLSHLMEIAVSPPLVDADDAFRAQVANQSAILQMFYHASLDAYSGDRQSWSRSIGKVTLADPLNPYYDWFTGIGE
;
A
#
# COMPACT_ATOMS: atom_id res chain seq x y z
N MET A 1 -13.32 2.71 -28.13
CA MET A 1 -13.61 1.31 -28.50
C MET A 1 -12.89 0.44 -27.48
N ALA A 2 -13.60 -0.05 -26.46
CA ALA A 2 -12.99 -0.97 -25.49
C ALA A 2 -13.07 -2.38 -26.11
N THR A 3 -11.93 -2.99 -26.39
CA THR A 3 -11.88 -4.35 -26.93
C THR A 3 -12.33 -5.30 -25.84
N TYR A 4 -13.51 -5.86 -25.99
CA TYR A 4 -13.98 -6.96 -25.16
C TYR A 4 -13.20 -8.22 -25.53
N ILE A 5 -12.43 -8.77 -24.59
CA ILE A 5 -11.58 -9.94 -24.82
C ILE A 5 -12.31 -11.23 -24.40
N THR A 6 -12.89 -11.28 -23.19
CA THR A 6 -13.61 -12.46 -22.70
C THR A 6 -14.53 -12.14 -21.51
N ASP A 7 -15.45 -13.05 -21.21
CA ASP A 7 -16.33 -13.04 -20.04
C ASP A 7 -15.63 -13.57 -18.76
N ARG A 8 -16.41 -13.68 -17.67
CA ARG A 8 -15.95 -14.24 -16.39
C ARG A 8 -15.39 -15.66 -16.53
N ALA A 9 -16.02 -16.53 -17.32
CA ALA A 9 -15.56 -17.91 -17.45
C ALA A 9 -14.17 -17.97 -18.09
N GLY A 10 -13.89 -17.12 -19.07
CA GLY A 10 -12.54 -16.99 -19.64
C GLY A 10 -11.51 -16.41 -18.65
N LEU A 11 -11.91 -15.48 -17.79
CA LEU A 11 -11.04 -14.98 -16.71
C LEU A 11 -10.73 -16.06 -15.67
N GLU A 12 -11.72 -16.86 -15.29
CA GLU A 12 -11.56 -18.00 -14.36
C GLU A 12 -10.64 -19.07 -14.96
N TYR A 13 -10.80 -19.38 -16.25
CA TYR A 13 -9.88 -20.27 -16.96
C TYR A 13 -8.44 -19.74 -16.98
N TYR A 14 -8.26 -18.44 -17.25
CA TYR A 14 -6.94 -17.81 -17.27
C TYR A 14 -6.27 -17.81 -15.89
N ALA A 15 -7.02 -17.50 -14.83
CA ALA A 15 -6.53 -17.50 -13.47
C ALA A 15 -6.15 -18.93 -13.00
N ALA A 16 -6.88 -19.95 -13.45
CA ALA A 16 -6.64 -21.36 -13.18
C ALA A 16 -6.35 -21.64 -11.69
N HIS A 17 -5.10 -21.99 -11.36
CA HIS A 17 -4.64 -22.30 -10.00
C HIS A 17 -3.66 -21.26 -9.46
N ALA A 18 -3.65 -20.05 -10.02
CA ALA A 18 -2.83 -18.95 -9.51
C ALA A 18 -3.18 -18.72 -8.03
N PRO A 19 -2.18 -18.73 -7.13
CA PRO A 19 -2.43 -18.41 -5.72
C PRO A 19 -3.04 -17.02 -5.58
N PRO A 20 -3.96 -16.82 -4.61
CA PRO A 20 -4.50 -15.50 -4.37
C PRO A 20 -3.38 -14.53 -3.97
N VAL A 21 -3.44 -13.31 -4.51
CA VAL A 21 -2.64 -12.20 -4.03
C VAL A 21 -3.40 -11.60 -2.85
N THR A 22 -2.87 -11.78 -1.65
CA THR A 22 -3.45 -11.25 -0.40
C THR A 22 -2.40 -10.38 0.29
N VAL A 23 -2.82 -9.59 1.28
CA VAL A 23 -1.90 -8.81 2.13
C VAL A 23 -0.87 -9.74 2.81
N ASP A 24 -1.28 -10.96 3.16
CA ASP A 24 -0.38 -11.98 3.74
C ASP A 24 0.59 -12.61 2.72
N ARG A 25 0.38 -12.37 1.42
CA ARG A 25 1.19 -12.88 0.31
C ARG A 25 1.30 -11.81 -0.79
N PRO A 26 2.06 -10.72 -0.55
CA PRO A 26 2.11 -9.54 -1.42
C PRO A 26 2.94 -9.80 -2.69
N ARG A 27 2.56 -10.82 -3.47
CA ARG A 27 3.27 -11.26 -4.68
C ARG A 27 3.27 -10.20 -5.79
N ILE A 28 2.39 -9.21 -5.75
CA ILE A 28 2.42 -8.09 -6.71
C ILE A 28 3.47 -7.05 -6.33
N GLU A 29 3.60 -6.71 -5.05
CA GLU A 29 4.42 -5.60 -4.56
C GLU A 29 5.93 -5.91 -4.63
N TYR A 30 6.30 -7.19 -4.55
CA TYR A 30 7.70 -7.65 -4.54
C TYR A 30 8.08 -8.54 -5.73
N ALA A 31 7.22 -8.70 -6.74
CA ALA A 31 7.57 -9.55 -7.86
C ALA A 31 8.63 -8.90 -8.76
N ASN A 32 9.50 -9.74 -9.34
CA ASN A 32 10.69 -9.36 -10.10
C ASN A 32 10.44 -8.54 -11.39
N TRP A 33 9.18 -8.35 -11.79
CA TRP A 33 8.75 -7.46 -12.87
C TRP A 33 8.75 -5.97 -12.47
N LEU A 34 8.77 -5.67 -11.18
CA LEU A 34 9.02 -4.32 -10.67
C LEU A 34 10.51 -4.02 -10.69
N ARG A 35 10.91 -3.03 -11.50
CA ARG A 35 12.25 -2.46 -11.43
C ARG A 35 12.37 -1.69 -10.11
N ARG A 36 13.27 -2.12 -9.22
CA ARG A 36 13.46 -1.49 -7.90
C ARG A 36 13.73 0.02 -7.98
N GLU A 37 14.35 0.47 -9.05
CA GLU A 37 14.70 1.88 -9.29
C GLU A 37 13.49 2.72 -9.75
N GLU A 38 12.46 2.08 -10.30
CA GLU A 38 11.25 2.76 -10.79
C GLU A 38 10.20 2.93 -9.69
N PHE A 39 10.20 2.04 -8.69
CA PHE A 39 9.21 2.05 -7.63
C PHE A 39 9.18 3.37 -6.84
N PRO A 40 10.31 3.97 -6.41
CA PRO A 40 10.28 5.25 -5.69
C PRO A 40 9.73 6.39 -6.54
N GLN A 41 10.02 6.40 -7.85
CA GLN A 41 9.54 7.42 -8.77
C GLN A 41 8.01 7.30 -8.95
N MET A 42 7.53 6.09 -9.18
CA MET A 42 6.10 5.78 -9.29
C MET A 42 5.35 6.09 -8.00
N LEU A 43 5.87 5.66 -6.84
CA LEU A 43 5.24 5.90 -5.55
C LEU A 43 5.17 7.40 -5.24
N SER A 44 6.23 8.15 -5.51
CA SER A 44 6.24 9.61 -5.36
C SER A 44 5.15 10.26 -6.21
N HIS A 45 5.05 9.87 -7.49
CA HIS A 45 4.01 10.38 -8.38
C HIS A 45 2.59 10.02 -7.90
N LEU A 46 2.37 8.79 -7.43
CA LEU A 46 1.08 8.38 -6.87
C LEU A 46 0.71 9.22 -5.63
N MET A 47 1.68 9.55 -4.78
CA MET A 47 1.44 10.41 -3.61
C MET A 47 1.11 11.85 -4.00
N GLU A 48 1.68 12.37 -5.08
CA GLU A 48 1.36 13.71 -5.60
C GLU A 48 -0.09 13.82 -6.12
N ILE A 49 -0.63 12.74 -6.69
CA ILE A 49 -1.98 12.70 -7.24
C ILE A 49 -3.01 12.07 -6.29
N ALA A 50 -2.58 11.69 -5.08
CA ALA A 50 -3.45 11.04 -4.11
C ALA A 50 -4.59 11.97 -3.69
N VAL A 51 -5.82 11.46 -3.76
CA VAL A 51 -7.03 12.15 -3.32
C VAL A 51 -7.80 11.30 -2.34
N SER A 52 -8.52 11.95 -1.42
CA SER A 52 -9.37 11.24 -0.47
C SER A 52 -10.45 10.43 -1.19
N PRO A 53 -10.76 9.20 -0.74
CA PRO A 53 -11.82 8.41 -1.33
C PRO A 53 -13.19 9.11 -1.15
N PRO A 54 -14.09 9.04 -2.14
CA PRO A 54 -15.42 9.58 -1.99
C PRO A 54 -16.21 8.75 -0.97
N LEU A 55 -16.62 9.38 0.13
CA LEU A 55 -17.44 8.75 1.18
C LEU A 55 -18.91 9.14 1.02
N VAL A 56 -19.72 8.19 0.54
CA VAL A 56 -21.17 8.31 0.36
C VAL A 56 -21.87 7.78 1.61
N ASP A 57 -22.89 8.48 2.10
CA ASP A 57 -23.69 8.11 3.28
C ASP A 57 -22.89 7.83 4.57
N ALA A 58 -21.65 8.33 4.65
CA ALA A 58 -20.80 8.23 5.82
C ALA A 58 -21.15 9.31 6.86
N ASP A 59 -21.22 8.90 8.12
CA ASP A 59 -21.29 9.81 9.26
C ASP A 59 -19.93 10.47 9.56
N ASP A 60 -19.94 11.50 10.41
CA ASP A 60 -18.74 12.28 10.74
C ASP A 60 -17.67 11.45 11.49
N ALA A 61 -18.10 10.48 12.31
CA ALA A 61 -17.18 9.63 13.05
C ALA A 61 -16.38 8.72 12.10
N PHE A 62 -17.06 8.12 11.13
CA PHE A 62 -16.45 7.31 10.09
C PHE A 62 -15.56 8.14 9.18
N ARG A 63 -15.99 9.35 8.79
CA ARG A 63 -15.16 10.28 8.00
C ARG A 63 -13.85 10.62 8.74
N ALA A 64 -13.92 10.89 10.04
CA ALA A 64 -12.75 11.16 10.86
C ALA A 64 -11.82 9.93 10.95
N GLN A 65 -12.40 8.73 11.09
CA GLN A 65 -11.62 7.48 11.10
C GLN A 65 -10.89 7.27 9.77
N VAL A 66 -11.57 7.44 8.63
CA VAL A 66 -10.96 7.30 7.29
C VAL A 66 -9.86 8.34 7.10
N ALA A 67 -10.07 9.59 7.51
CA ALA A 67 -9.05 10.63 7.41
C ALA A 67 -7.80 10.27 8.25
N ASN A 68 -8.00 9.79 9.48
CA ASN A 68 -6.90 9.36 10.34
C ASN A 68 -6.11 8.19 9.73
N GLN A 69 -6.80 7.15 9.27
CA GLN A 69 -6.16 5.99 8.63
C GLN A 69 -5.43 6.37 7.33
N SER A 70 -6.00 7.29 6.54
CA SER A 70 -5.36 7.81 5.33
C SER A 70 -4.06 8.58 5.66
N ALA A 71 -4.05 9.36 6.74
CA ALA A 71 -2.87 10.08 7.17
C ALA A 71 -1.74 9.15 7.65
N ILE A 72 -2.09 8.08 8.39
CA ILE A 72 -1.13 7.04 8.81
C ILE A 72 -0.53 6.35 7.58
N LEU A 73 -1.37 5.99 6.61
CA LEU A 73 -0.92 5.35 5.37
C LEU A 73 0.01 6.25 4.54
N GLN A 74 -0.31 7.54 4.40
CA GLN A 74 0.58 8.48 3.71
C GLN A 74 1.94 8.62 4.42
N MET A 75 1.93 8.69 5.76
CA MET A 75 3.17 8.73 6.54
C MET A 75 4.01 7.45 6.34
N PHE A 76 3.37 6.29 6.23
CA PHE A 76 4.03 5.03 5.89
C PHE A 76 4.68 5.05 4.49
N TYR A 77 4.00 5.58 3.49
CA TYR A 77 4.56 5.69 2.13
C TYR A 77 5.72 6.69 2.06
N HIS A 78 5.63 7.82 2.76
CA HIS A 78 6.75 8.74 2.88
C HIS A 78 7.96 8.10 3.58
N ALA A 79 7.73 7.37 4.68
CA ALA A 79 8.80 6.62 5.34
C ALA A 79 9.44 5.60 4.37
N SER A 80 8.63 4.91 3.57
CA SER A 80 9.12 3.96 2.58
C SER A 80 10.01 4.65 1.52
N LEU A 81 9.64 5.84 1.05
CA LEU A 81 10.48 6.64 0.14
C LEU A 81 11.82 7.05 0.78
N ASP A 82 11.83 7.42 2.06
CA ASP A 82 13.07 7.69 2.82
C ASP A 82 13.97 6.45 2.87
N ALA A 83 13.40 5.26 3.03
CA ALA A 83 14.16 4.01 2.99
C ALA A 83 14.79 3.76 1.61
N TYR A 84 14.05 4.01 0.53
CA TYR A 84 14.55 3.88 -0.84
C TYR A 84 15.64 4.91 -1.20
N SER A 85 15.57 6.12 -0.66
CA SER A 85 16.61 7.14 -0.85
C SER A 85 17.86 6.91 0.01
N GLY A 86 17.79 5.98 0.96
CA GLY A 86 18.87 5.70 1.91
C GLY A 86 18.90 6.62 3.13
N ASP A 87 17.91 7.50 3.31
CA ASP A 87 17.78 8.36 4.48
C ASP A 87 17.23 7.58 5.68
N ARG A 88 18.12 6.82 6.32
CA ARG A 88 17.80 6.02 7.50
C ARG A 88 17.29 6.83 8.69
N GLN A 89 17.71 8.09 8.82
CA GLN A 89 17.32 8.90 9.97
C GLN A 89 15.86 9.36 9.83
N SER A 90 15.49 9.86 8.65
CA SER A 90 14.11 10.24 8.36
C SER A 90 13.19 9.01 8.37
N TRP A 91 13.64 7.89 7.79
CA TRP A 91 12.92 6.62 7.85
C TRP A 91 12.63 6.19 9.29
N SER A 92 13.65 6.09 10.15
CA SER A 92 13.49 5.61 11.54
C SER A 92 12.50 6.47 12.35
N ARG A 93 12.54 7.79 12.14
CA ARG A 93 11.62 8.72 12.80
C ARG A 93 10.19 8.54 12.32
N SER A 94 9.98 8.43 11.01
CA SER A 94 8.65 8.34 10.41
C SER A 94 8.01 6.97 10.66
N ILE A 95 8.78 5.89 10.53
CA ILE A 95 8.27 4.53 10.74
C ILE A 95 7.89 4.28 12.20
N GLY A 96 8.63 4.84 13.17
CA GLY A 96 8.27 4.77 14.58
C GLY A 96 6.96 5.50 14.90
N LYS A 97 6.64 6.57 14.19
CA LYS A 97 5.33 7.24 14.33
C LYS A 97 4.19 6.41 13.73
N VAL A 98 4.43 5.72 12.62
CA VAL A 98 3.45 4.82 11.99
C VAL A 98 3.07 3.69 12.94
N THR A 99 4.06 2.98 13.50
CA THR A 99 3.81 1.87 14.42
C THR A 99 3.14 2.33 15.72
N LEU A 100 3.47 3.52 16.23
CA LEU A 100 2.77 4.11 17.38
C LEU A 100 1.31 4.51 17.07
N ALA A 101 1.03 4.93 15.83
CA ALA A 101 -0.29 5.40 15.43
C ALA A 101 -1.26 4.26 15.11
N ASP A 102 -0.75 3.09 14.71
CA ASP A 102 -1.53 1.89 14.46
C ASP A 102 -0.79 0.61 14.95
N PRO A 103 -0.69 0.44 16.28
CA PRO A 103 0.13 -0.60 16.90
C PRO A 103 -0.45 -2.02 16.78
N LEU A 104 -1.68 -2.15 16.28
CA LEU A 104 -2.35 -3.45 16.10
C LEU A 104 -2.29 -3.94 14.66
N ASN A 105 -1.55 -3.24 13.79
CA ASN A 105 -1.45 -3.58 12.38
C ASN A 105 -0.31 -4.57 12.12
N PRO A 106 -0.61 -5.85 11.89
CA PRO A 106 0.42 -6.89 11.76
C PRO A 106 1.31 -6.68 10.52
N TYR A 107 0.84 -5.90 9.53
CA TYR A 107 1.64 -5.57 8.36
C TYR A 107 2.82 -4.64 8.72
N TYR A 108 2.63 -3.71 9.66
CA TYR A 108 3.72 -2.82 10.08
C TYR A 108 4.78 -3.57 10.90
N ASP A 109 4.37 -4.53 11.72
CA ASP A 109 5.30 -5.40 12.47
C ASP A 109 6.15 -6.26 11.53
N TRP A 110 5.51 -6.86 10.52
CA TRP A 110 6.22 -7.63 9.48
C TRP A 110 7.17 -6.75 8.67
N PHE A 111 6.70 -5.60 8.18
CA PHE A 111 7.49 -4.70 7.32
C PHE A 111 8.72 -4.14 8.04
N THR A 112 8.60 -3.88 9.35
CA THR A 112 9.70 -3.35 10.17
C THR A 112 10.63 -4.43 10.74
N GLY A 113 10.27 -5.71 10.61
CA GLY A 113 11.02 -6.83 11.19
C GLY A 113 10.93 -6.89 12.71
N ILE A 114 9.91 -6.29 13.33
CA ILE A 114 9.67 -6.36 14.78
C ILE A 114 9.00 -7.69 15.17
N GLY A 115 8.43 -8.42 14.19
CA GLY A 115 7.78 -9.72 14.36
C GLY A 115 8.67 -10.97 14.18
N GLU A 116 9.98 -10.83 13.97
CA GLU A 116 11.00 -11.91 14.00
C GLU A 116 11.95 -11.75 15.20
#